data_AF-A0A8S2U6P2-F1
#
_entry.id   AF-A0A8S2U6P2-F1
#
_cell.length_a   1.000
_cell.length_b   1.000
_cell.length_c   1.000
_cell.angle_alpha   90.00
_cell.angle_beta   90.00
_cell.angle_gamma   90.00
#
_symmetry.space_group_name_H-M   'P 1'
#
loop_
_entity.id
_entity.type
_entity.pdbx_description
1 polymer ?
#
loop_
_entity_poly.entity_id
_entity_poly.type
_entity_poly.pdbx_seq_one_letter_code
_entity_poly.pdbx_strand_id
1 'polypeptide(L)'
;EVIHKICSFVGKVLRIIIVRKRGVQALVEFDSPETASKVKVELNGADIYSGCCTLKIEFAKINRLIVRGNDQDNLDLTVDETGRLMFYFVTLSRV
;
A
#
# COMPACT_ATOMS: atom_id res chain seq x y z
N GLU A 1 0.37 -10.94 2.45
CA GLU A 1 1.71 -11.50 2.12
C GLU A 1 2.18 -11.18 0.71
N VAL A 2 1.41 -11.48 -0.36
CA VAL A 2 1.84 -11.20 -1.75
C VAL A 2 2.15 -9.72 -1.99
N ILE A 3 1.27 -8.80 -1.58
CA ILE A 3 1.50 -7.35 -1.69
C ILE A 3 2.79 -6.93 -0.96
N HIS A 4 3.05 -7.48 0.23
CA HIS A 4 4.29 -7.20 0.96
C HIS A 4 5.52 -7.62 0.17
N LYS A 5 5.52 -8.83 -0.40
CA LYS A 5 6.66 -9.36 -1.14
C LYS A 5 6.96 -8.53 -2.40
N ILE A 6 5.92 -8.13 -3.13
CA ILE A 6 6.07 -7.35 -4.37
C ILE A 6 6.48 -5.90 -4.04
N CYS A 7 5.84 -5.26 -3.08
CA CYS A 7 6.21 -3.90 -2.66
C CYS A 7 7.61 -3.87 -2.04
N SER A 8 7.98 -4.87 -1.23
CA SER A 8 9.31 -5.03 -0.64
C SER A 8 10.41 -5.28 -1.68
N PHE A 9 10.07 -5.79 -2.87
CA PHE A 9 11.02 -5.98 -3.95
C PHE A 9 11.41 -4.66 -4.62
N VAL A 10 10.45 -3.74 -4.75
CA VAL A 10 10.69 -2.43 -5.38
C VAL A 10 11.27 -1.43 -4.38
N GLY A 11 10.91 -1.53 -3.10
CA GLY A 11 11.58 -0.77 -2.05
C GLY A 11 11.08 -1.04 -0.63
N LYS A 12 11.62 -0.29 0.33
CA LYS A 12 11.40 -0.56 1.75
C LYS A 12 9.99 -0.16 2.17
N VAL A 13 9.18 -1.18 2.49
CA VAL A 13 7.83 -1.01 3.02
C VAL A 13 7.93 -0.77 4.52
N LEU A 14 7.34 0.32 4.99
CA LEU A 14 7.22 0.63 6.41
C LEU A 14 6.00 -0.06 7.02
N ARG A 15 4.85 0.05 6.34
CA ARG A 15 3.56 -0.46 6.84
C ARG A 15 2.66 -0.94 5.72
N ILE A 16 1.87 -1.97 5.99
CA ILE A 16 0.81 -2.45 5.10
C ILE A 16 -0.46 -2.65 5.91
N ILE A 17 -1.58 -2.19 5.37
CA ILE A 17 -2.91 -2.35 5.97
C ILE A 17 -3.82 -2.94 4.91
N ILE A 18 -4.52 -4.04 5.19
CA ILE A 18 -5.41 -4.66 4.21
C ILE A 18 -6.85 -4.30 4.53
N VAL A 19 -7.49 -3.56 3.63
CA VAL A 19 -8.87 -3.09 3.76
C VAL A 19 -9.77 -3.89 2.81
N ARG A 20 -10.72 -4.64 3.37
CA ARG A 20 -11.69 -5.43 2.61
C ARG A 20 -13.11 -4.86 2.69
N LYS A 21 -13.27 -3.55 2.54
CA LYS A 21 -14.58 -2.88 2.65
C LYS A 21 -15.36 -2.77 1.34
N ARG A 22 -14.68 -2.60 0.20
CA ARG A 22 -15.28 -2.48 -1.15
C ARG A 22 -14.39 -3.17 -2.19
N GLY A 23 -14.19 -4.47 -2.00
CA GLY A 23 -13.14 -5.23 -2.69
C GLY A 23 -11.86 -5.32 -1.86
N VAL A 24 -10.82 -5.95 -2.41
CA VAL A 24 -9.53 -6.08 -1.74
C VAL A 24 -8.69 -4.86 -2.05
N GLN A 25 -8.52 -4.01 -1.03
CA GLN A 25 -7.64 -2.87 -1.07
C GLN A 25 -6.51 -3.06 -0.06
N ALA A 26 -5.30 -2.62 -0.37
CA ALA A 26 -4.19 -2.58 0.57
C ALA A 26 -3.60 -1.18 0.59
N LEU A 27 -3.39 -0.63 1.77
CA LEU A 27 -2.66 0.61 1.95
C LEU A 27 -1.22 0.27 2.26
N VAL A 28 -0.29 0.82 1.47
CA VAL A 28 1.14 0.59 1.66
C VAL A 28 1.82 1.93 1.92
N GLU A 29 2.62 1.96 2.98
CA GLU A 29 3.47 3.08 3.35
C GLU A 29 4.94 2.74 3.05
N PHE A 30 5.64 3.69 2.45
CA PHE A 30 7.04 3.56 2.08
C PHE A 30 7.89 4.59 2.81
N ASP A 31 9.17 4.26 2.95
CA ASP A 31 10.18 5.12 3.58
C ASP A 31 10.38 6.45 2.83
N SER A 32 10.25 6.44 1.50
CA SER A 32 10.51 7.61 0.67
C SER A 32 9.48 7.75 -0.47
N PRO A 33 9.09 8.99 -0.83
CA PRO A 33 8.11 9.25 -1.89
C PRO A 33 8.61 8.82 -3.28
N GLU A 34 9.92 8.83 -3.49
CA GLU A 34 10.56 8.36 -4.72
C GLU A 34 10.35 6.86 -4.92
N THR A 35 10.59 6.08 -3.87
CA THR A 35 10.32 4.63 -3.83
C THR A 35 8.87 4.35 -4.15
N ALA A 36 7.98 5.13 -3.57
CA ALA A 36 6.56 4.91 -3.69
C ALA A 36 6.02 5.28 -5.08
N SER A 37 6.57 6.34 -5.70
CA SER A 37 6.34 6.65 -7.11
C SER A 37 6.85 5.53 -8.02
N LYS A 38 8.03 4.97 -7.73
CA LYS A 38 8.60 3.85 -8.49
C LYS A 38 7.73 2.60 -8.41
N VAL A 39 7.28 2.24 -7.22
CA VAL A 39 6.33 1.13 -6.98
C VAL A 39 5.06 1.33 -7.80
N LYS A 40 4.50 2.55 -7.78
CA LYS A 40 3.32 2.85 -8.59
C LYS A 40 3.61 2.61 -10.08
N VAL A 41 4.72 3.10 -10.62
CA VAL A 41 5.01 2.94 -12.06
C VAL A 41 5.23 1.48 -12.44
N GLU A 42 5.92 0.70 -11.60
CA GLU A 42 6.24 -0.72 -11.86
C GLU A 42 5.04 -1.65 -11.68
N LEU A 43 4.21 -1.40 -10.66
CA LEU A 43 3.16 -2.33 -10.25
C LEU A 43 1.75 -1.89 -10.65
N ASN A 44 1.55 -0.63 -11.07
CA ASN A 44 0.25 -0.19 -11.55
C ASN A 44 -0.06 -0.79 -12.92
N GLY A 45 -1.12 -1.59 -12.98
CA GLY A 45 -1.50 -2.36 -14.17
C GLY A 45 -0.79 -3.69 -14.28
N ALA A 46 0.00 -4.11 -13.28
CA ALA A 46 0.63 -5.42 -13.27
C ALA A 46 -0.36 -6.51 -12.83
N ASP A 47 -0.36 -7.65 -13.50
CA ASP A 47 -1.15 -8.82 -13.11
C ASP A 47 -0.37 -9.68 -12.11
N ILE A 48 -0.95 -9.94 -10.93
CA ILE A 48 -0.28 -10.81 -9.94
C ILE A 48 -0.19 -12.25 -10.46
N TYR A 49 -1.22 -12.70 -11.17
CA TYR A 49 -1.29 -14.02 -11.77
C TYR A 49 -1.52 -13.85 -13.27
N SER A 50 -0.88 -14.68 -14.09
CA SER A 50 -1.02 -14.63 -15.55
C SER A 50 -2.50 -14.69 -15.94
N GLY A 51 -3.07 -13.56 -16.35
CA GLY A 51 -4.49 -13.43 -16.72
C GLY A 51 -5.51 -13.22 -15.59
N CYS A 52 -5.09 -12.92 -14.35
CA CYS A 52 -6.01 -12.65 -13.23
C CYS A 52 -5.41 -11.69 -12.19
N CYS A 53 -6.27 -10.88 -11.57
CA CYS A 53 -5.92 -9.97 -10.47
C CYS A 53 -4.95 -8.84 -10.87
N THR A 54 -5.45 -7.92 -11.69
CA THR A 54 -4.73 -6.69 -12.05
C THR A 54 -4.62 -5.76 -10.85
N LEU A 55 -3.40 -5.35 -10.54
CA LEU A 55 -3.08 -4.39 -9.50
C LEU A 55 -3.35 -2.99 -10.00
N LYS A 56 -4.18 -2.24 -9.29
CA LYS A 56 -4.37 -0.81 -9.52
C LYS A 56 -3.81 -0.02 -8.35
N ILE A 57 -2.82 0.84 -8.61
CA ILE A 57 -2.15 1.61 -7.56
C ILE A 57 -2.48 3.09 -7.72
N GLU A 58 -3.07 3.66 -6.67
CA GLU A 58 -3.44 5.07 -6.63
C GLU A 58 -2.88 5.75 -5.39
N PHE A 59 -2.50 7.03 -5.53
CA PHE A 59 -2.06 7.83 -4.39
C PHE A 59 -3.24 8.06 -3.44
N ALA A 60 -3.04 7.78 -2.16
CA ALA A 60 -4.02 8.14 -1.15
C ALA A 60 -4.07 9.66 -0.98
N LYS A 61 -5.27 10.23 -1.01
CA LYS A 61 -5.50 11.64 -0.64
C LYS A 61 -5.51 11.88 0.87
N ILE A 62 -5.33 10.83 1.66
CA ILE A 62 -5.39 10.88 3.13
C ILE A 62 -3.98 11.12 3.65
N ASN A 63 -3.75 12.27 4.29
CA ASN A 63 -2.45 12.64 4.85
C ASN A 63 -2.23 12.08 6.28
N ARG A 64 -3.23 11.37 6.83
CA ARG A 64 -3.21 10.85 8.21
C ARG A 64 -4.07 9.58 8.33
N LEU A 65 -3.43 8.42 8.44
CA LEU A 65 -4.09 7.21 8.91
C LEU A 65 -4.24 7.29 10.42
N ILE A 66 -5.46 7.45 10.91
CA ILE A 66 -5.77 7.33 12.33
C ILE A 66 -6.15 5.87 12.57
N VAL A 67 -5.19 5.06 13.00
CA VAL A 67 -5.42 3.67 13.38
C VAL A 67 -6.11 3.67 14.74
N ARG A 68 -7.42 3.42 14.75
CA ARG A 68 -8.18 3.18 15.98
C ARG A 68 -8.15 1.69 16.29
N GLY A 69 -7.09 1.24 16.94
CA GLY A 69 -6.97 -0.12 17.47
C GLY A 69 -5.81 -0.90 16.86
N ASN A 70 -4.83 -1.18 17.71
CA ASN A 70 -3.66 -2.00 17.43
C ASN A 70 -4.08 -3.48 17.52
N ASP A 71 -4.79 -3.96 16.50
CA ASP A 71 -5.07 -5.39 16.30
C ASP A 71 -4.05 -5.99 15.31
N GLN A 72 -3.93 -7.31 15.25
CA GLN A 72 -2.87 -8.12 14.62
C GLN A 72 -2.55 -7.81 13.13
N ASP A 73 -3.28 -6.89 12.49
CA ASP A 73 -3.10 -6.38 11.12
C ASP A 73 -2.56 -4.92 11.05
N ASN A 74 -2.41 -4.21 12.18
CA ASN A 74 -1.92 -2.83 12.25
C ASN A 74 -0.82 -2.70 13.32
N LEU A 75 0.42 -2.55 12.87
CA LEU A 75 1.58 -2.28 13.72
C LEU A 75 1.86 -0.77 13.73
N ASP A 76 1.57 -0.10 14.83
CA ASP A 76 1.76 1.34 14.99
C ASP A 76 3.12 1.71 15.59
N LEU A 77 4.01 2.27 14.75
CA LEU A 77 5.22 2.96 15.18
C LEU A 77 5.47 4.15 14.24
N THR A 78 4.92 5.33 14.57
CA THR A 78 5.57 6.65 14.39
C THR A 78 4.61 7.76 14.83
N VAL A 79 4.84 8.26 16.03
CA VAL A 79 4.46 9.63 16.41
C VAL A 79 5.57 10.50 15.82
N ASP A 80 5.34 11.10 14.65
CA ASP A 80 6.13 12.27 14.24
C ASP A 80 5.26 13.24 13.46
N GLU A 81 5.18 14.47 13.96
CA GLU A 81 4.30 15.54 13.50
C GLU A 81 4.80 16.24 12.22
N THR A 82 5.74 15.64 11.48
CA THR A 82 6.34 16.26 10.29
C THR A 82 6.10 15.44 9.01
N GLY A 83 5.27 16.01 8.13
CA GLY A 83 5.48 15.94 6.68
C GLY A 83 5.18 14.63 5.93
N ARG A 84 3.99 14.58 5.30
CA ARG A 84 3.66 13.76 4.12
C ARG A 84 3.91 12.25 4.24
N LEU A 85 3.10 11.56 5.03
CA LEU A 85 2.92 10.12 4.86
C LEU A 85 2.17 9.88 3.54
N MET A 86 2.89 9.45 2.50
CA MET A 86 2.31 9.10 1.20
C MET A 86 1.86 7.65 1.22
N PHE A 87 0.59 7.45 1.55
CA PHE A 87 -0.04 6.14 1.45
C PHE A 87 -0.47 5.88 0.01
N TYR A 88 -0.46 4.61 -0.40
CA TYR A 88 -0.99 4.20 -1.70
C TYR A 88 -2.06 3.15 -1.51
N PHE A 89 -3.18 3.30 -2.21
CA PHE A 89 -4.21 2.27 -2.29
C PHE A 89 -3.89 1.35 -3.46
N VAL A 90 -3.61 0.09 -3.12
CA VAL A 90 -3.52 -1.02 -4.08
C VAL A 90 -4.87 -1.71 -4.12
N THR A 91 -5.62 -1.56 -5.20
CA THR A 91 -6.91 -2.24 -5.39
C THR A 91 -6.70 -3.41 -6.35
N LEU A 92 -7.13 -4.60 -5.96
CA LEU A 92 -7.13 -5.76 -6.85
C LEU A 92 -8.45 -5.80 -7.61
N SER A 93 -8.39 -5.61 -8.92
CA SER A 93 -9.54 -5.85 -9.79
C SER A 93 -9.50 -7.29 -10.28
N ARG A 94 -10.58 -8.03 -10.04
CA ARG A 94 -10.79 -9.34 -10.67
C ARG A 94 -11.39 -9.05 -12.05
N VAL A 95 -10.59 -9.23 -13.10
CA VAL A 95 -11.09 -9.25 -14.48
C VAL A 95 -11.80 -10.57 -14.75
#